data_AF-A0AAP6GER8-F1
#
_entry.id   AF-A0AAP6GER8-F1
#
_cell.length_a   1.000
_cell.length_b   1.000
_cell.length_c   1.000
_cell.angle_alpha   90.00
_cell.angle_beta   90.00
_cell.angle_gamma   90.00
#
_symmetry.space_group_name_H-M   'P 1'
#
loop_
_entity.id
_entity.type
_entity.pdbx_description
1 polymer ?
#
loop_
_entity_poly.entity_id
_entity_poly.type
_entity_poly.pdbx_seq_one_letter_code
_entity_poly.pdbx_strand_id
1 'polypeptide(L)'
;MRDLFELEPPVDELGKCEAGPAHLQAPAPVSQLTKHWEATRSEYEKARVLWADLDANELLALGAIRAVYWLALGSGEVALAREIAEWWADCAPIHGLGETIK
;
A
#
# COMPACT_ATOMS: atom_id res chain seq x y z
N MET A 1 -0.10 -21.64 -57.49
CA MET A 1 -0.49 -20.52 -56.60
C MET A 1 -0.01 -20.92 -55.22
N ARG A 2 0.73 -20.05 -54.52
CA ARG A 2 1.49 -20.39 -53.31
C ARG A 2 0.52 -20.65 -52.14
N ASP A 3 0.60 -21.81 -51.50
CA ASP A 3 0.13 -21.95 -50.12
C ASP A 3 1.18 -21.33 -49.20
N LEU A 4 0.85 -20.12 -48.79
CA LEU A 4 1.60 -19.26 -47.90
C LEU A 4 1.05 -19.58 -46.49
N PHE A 5 1.91 -20.08 -45.59
CA PHE A 5 1.66 -20.26 -44.15
C PHE A 5 0.80 -21.46 -43.71
N GLU A 6 1.40 -22.65 -43.69
CA GLU A 6 1.19 -23.57 -42.57
C GLU A 6 2.52 -23.67 -41.79
N LEU A 7 2.75 -22.69 -40.93
CA LEU A 7 3.77 -22.81 -39.89
C LEU A 7 3.04 -23.33 -38.66
N GLU A 8 3.21 -24.61 -38.34
CA GLU A 8 2.82 -25.11 -37.02
C GLU A 8 3.55 -24.27 -35.96
N PRO A 9 2.83 -23.73 -34.96
CA PRO A 9 3.49 -23.06 -33.86
C PRO A 9 4.39 -24.07 -33.15
N PRO A 10 5.65 -23.74 -32.85
CA PRO A 10 6.50 -24.65 -32.09
C PRO A 10 5.80 -24.93 -30.77
N VAL A 11 5.56 -26.22 -30.50
CA VAL A 11 5.09 -26.68 -29.20
C VAL A 11 6.18 -26.33 -28.20
N ASP A 12 5.84 -25.44 -27.27
CA ASP A 12 6.71 -25.05 -26.18
C ASP A 12 6.87 -26.23 -25.22
N GLU A 13 7.84 -27.10 -25.49
CA GLU A 13 8.20 -28.23 -24.62
C GLU A 13 9.03 -27.79 -23.40
N LEU A 14 9.18 -26.48 -23.15
CA LEU A 14 9.78 -25.99 -21.92
C LEU A 14 8.71 -25.40 -21.00
N GLY A 15 8.10 -26.28 -20.20
CA GLY A 15 7.32 -25.95 -19.01
C GLY A 15 8.14 -25.30 -17.89
N LYS A 16 8.96 -24.29 -18.21
CA LYS A 16 9.65 -23.37 -17.30
C LYS A 16 9.81 -22.04 -18.03
N CYS A 17 8.88 -21.11 -17.77
CA CYS A 17 9.10 -19.71 -18.10
C CYS A 17 10.40 -19.27 -17.40
N GLU A 18 11.47 -19.11 -18.17
CA GLU A 18 12.66 -18.43 -17.68
C GLU A 18 12.24 -16.99 -17.39
N ALA A 19 12.05 -16.68 -16.11
CA ALA A 19 11.89 -15.30 -15.68
C ALA A 19 13.13 -14.55 -16.18
N GLY A 20 12.92 -13.61 -17.11
CA GLY A 20 13.97 -12.73 -17.60
C GLY A 20 14.71 -12.06 -16.44
N PRO A 21 15.90 -11.48 -16.71
CA PRO A 21 16.76 -11.00 -15.64
C PRO A 21 15.98 -10.06 -14.70
N ALA A 22 16.16 -10.23 -13.38
CA ALA A 22 15.30 -9.66 -12.33
C ALA A 22 15.03 -8.14 -12.45
N HIS A 23 15.86 -7.39 -13.18
CA HIS A 23 15.68 -5.96 -13.46
C HIS A 23 14.61 -5.65 -14.52
N LEU A 24 14.10 -6.64 -15.26
CA LEU A 24 13.02 -6.50 -16.24
C LEU A 24 11.66 -6.93 -15.67
N GLN A 25 11.61 -7.39 -14.42
CA GLN A 25 10.38 -7.82 -13.79
C GLN A 25 9.57 -6.59 -13.37
N ALA A 26 8.31 -6.53 -13.79
CA ALA A 26 7.40 -5.47 -13.36
C ALA A 26 7.33 -5.48 -11.81
N PRO A 27 7.35 -4.31 -11.15
CA PRO A 27 7.20 -4.24 -9.71
C PRO A 27 5.95 -5.00 -9.27
N ALA A 28 6.04 -5.71 -8.14
CA ALA A 28 4.89 -6.40 -7.60
C ALA A 28 3.71 -5.42 -7.47
N PRO A 29 2.48 -5.83 -7.85
CA PRO A 29 1.33 -4.96 -7.75
C PRO A 29 1.10 -4.57 -6.29
N VAL A 30 1.17 -3.27 -6.01
CA VAL A 30 0.96 -2.69 -4.67
C VAL A 30 -0.54 -2.66 -4.38
N SER A 31 -0.95 -3.07 -3.17
CA SER A 31 -2.36 -3.08 -2.76
C SER A 31 -2.94 -1.66 -2.76
N GLN A 32 -4.26 -1.56 -2.97
CA GLN A 32 -4.92 -0.25 -2.90
C GLN A 32 -4.87 0.33 -1.48
N LEU A 33 -4.91 -0.51 -0.44
CA LEU A 33 -4.80 -0.06 0.95
C LEU A 33 -3.41 0.51 1.24
N THR A 34 -2.34 -0.05 0.70
CA THR A 34 -1.00 0.53 0.80
C THR A 34 -0.94 1.92 0.15
N LYS A 35 -1.56 2.11 -1.01
CA LYS A 35 -1.62 3.45 -1.65
C LYS A 35 -2.41 4.45 -0.82
N HIS A 36 -3.53 4.03 -0.22
CA HIS A 36 -4.31 4.87 0.68
C HIS A 36 -3.54 5.22 1.95
N TRP A 37 -2.78 4.27 2.49
CA TRP A 37 -1.87 4.53 3.60
C TRP A 37 -0.83 5.60 3.23
N GLU A 38 -0.13 5.46 2.12
CA GLU A 38 0.87 6.44 1.65
C GLU A 38 0.24 7.83 1.43
N ALA A 39 -0.93 7.89 0.82
CA ALA A 39 -1.64 9.15 0.56
C ALA A 39 -2.06 9.85 1.85
N THR A 40 -2.74 9.13 2.75
CA THR A 40 -3.23 9.69 4.02
C THR A 40 -2.10 10.10 4.95
N ARG A 41 -0.98 9.34 4.96
CA ARG A 41 0.24 9.73 5.66
C ARG A 41 0.85 11.01 5.08
N SER A 42 0.88 11.15 3.75
CA SER A 42 1.35 12.39 3.12
C SER A 42 0.46 13.59 3.46
N GLU A 43 -0.86 13.40 3.51
CA GLU A 43 -1.81 14.44 3.92
C GLU A 43 -1.62 14.84 5.38
N TYR A 44 -1.42 13.86 6.27
CA TYR A 44 -1.08 14.12 7.67
C TYR A 44 0.19 14.97 7.78
N GLU A 45 1.29 14.59 7.12
CA GLU A 45 2.55 15.36 7.21
C GLU A 45 2.43 16.78 6.65
N LYS A 46 1.56 17.01 5.65
CA LYS A 46 1.28 18.35 5.12
C LYS A 46 0.42 19.19 6.07
N ALA A 47 -0.53 18.55 6.74
CA ALA A 47 -1.47 19.21 7.64
C ALA A 47 -0.92 19.38 9.05
N ARG A 48 0.07 18.58 9.44
CA ARG A 48 0.62 18.52 10.79
C ARG A 48 1.15 19.88 11.24
N VAL A 49 0.61 20.39 12.35
CA VAL A 49 1.11 21.61 12.97
C VAL A 49 1.68 21.30 14.35
N LEU A 50 2.99 21.47 14.52
CA LEU A 50 3.72 21.10 15.75
C LEU A 50 3.52 22.07 16.94
N TRP A 51 3.02 23.29 16.68
CA TRP A 51 3.02 24.38 17.66
C TRP A 51 1.69 25.16 17.70
N ALA A 52 0.60 24.54 17.22
CA ALA A 52 -0.73 25.11 17.23
C ALA A 52 -1.77 24.07 17.64
N ASP A 53 -3.01 24.52 17.83
CA ASP A 53 -4.14 23.62 18.02
C ASP A 53 -4.30 22.70 16.81
N LEU A 54 -4.78 21.48 17.06
CA LEU A 54 -4.96 20.44 16.05
C LEU A 54 -5.88 20.95 14.92
N ASP A 55 -5.32 21.06 13.71
CA ASP A 55 -6.07 21.54 12.55
C ASP A 55 -7.11 20.50 12.10
N ALA A 56 -8.21 20.98 11.50
CA ALA A 56 -9.26 20.10 10.99
C ALA A 56 -8.73 19.12 9.94
N ASN A 57 -7.78 19.53 9.09
CA ASN A 57 -7.18 18.65 8.09
C ASN A 57 -6.28 17.59 8.73
N GLU A 58 -5.57 17.95 9.80
CA GLU A 58 -4.74 17.01 10.55
C GLU A 58 -5.61 15.93 11.21
N LEU A 59 -6.72 16.33 11.86
CA LEU A 59 -7.67 15.41 12.45
C LEU A 59 -8.35 14.51 11.40
N LEU A 60 -8.69 15.06 10.23
CA LEU A 60 -9.23 14.29 9.11
C LEU A 60 -8.23 13.24 8.60
N ALA A 61 -6.96 13.62 8.43
CA ALA A 61 -5.92 12.69 8.00
C ALA A 61 -5.70 11.57 9.03
N LEU A 62 -5.67 11.89 10.33
CA LEU A 62 -5.59 10.90 11.41
C LEU A 62 -6.80 9.95 11.43
N GLY A 63 -8.01 10.48 11.18
CA GLY A 63 -9.21 9.67 11.02
C GLY A 63 -9.14 8.72 9.82
N ALA A 64 -8.61 9.19 8.69
CA ALA A 64 -8.41 8.39 7.49
C ALA A 64 -7.39 7.26 7.73
N ILE A 65 -6.24 7.56 8.35
CA ILE A 65 -5.23 6.56 8.72
C ILE A 65 -5.85 5.46 9.59
N ARG A 66 -6.66 5.85 10.59
CA ARG A 66 -7.34 4.89 11.46
C ARG A 66 -8.34 4.01 10.69
N ALA A 67 -9.05 4.56 9.70
CA ALA A 67 -9.92 3.77 8.84
C ALA A 67 -9.13 2.76 8.00
N VAL A 68 -7.99 3.19 7.42
CA VAL A 68 -7.11 2.30 6.62
C VAL A 68 -6.59 1.15 7.47
N TYR A 69 -6.21 1.38 8.72
CA TYR A 69 -5.79 0.31 9.64
C TYR A 69 -6.86 -0.77 9.82
N TRP A 70 -8.10 -0.38 10.14
CA TRP A 70 -9.18 -1.35 10.35
C TRP A 70 -9.57 -2.08 9.06
N LEU A 71 -9.49 -1.39 7.92
CA LEU A 71 -9.70 -2.02 6.61
C LEU A 71 -8.58 -3.02 6.27
N ALA A 72 -7.33 -2.69 6.59
CA ALA A 72 -6.19 -3.58 6.38
C ALA A 72 -6.31 -4.85 7.24
N LEU A 73 -6.66 -4.70 8.52
CA LEU A 73 -6.95 -5.85 9.39
C LEU A 73 -8.11 -6.69 8.88
N GLY A 74 -9.24 -6.07 8.51
CA GLY A 74 -10.41 -6.77 8.00
C GLY A 74 -10.17 -7.49 6.67
N SER A 75 -9.25 -6.97 5.86
CA SER A 75 -8.86 -7.55 4.56
C SER A 75 -7.75 -8.61 4.67
N GLY A 76 -7.21 -8.85 5.87
CA GLY A 76 -6.09 -9.77 6.08
C GLY A 76 -4.71 -9.23 5.68
N GLU A 77 -4.59 -7.93 5.39
CA GLU A 77 -3.31 -7.26 5.12
C GLU A 77 -2.56 -6.94 6.43
N VAL A 78 -2.22 -7.99 7.19
CA VAL A 78 -1.67 -7.88 8.55
C VAL A 78 -0.34 -7.10 8.59
N ALA A 79 0.50 -7.24 7.55
CA ALA A 79 1.77 -6.52 7.48
C ALA A 79 1.55 -5.00 7.40
N LEU A 80 0.59 -4.55 6.59
CA LEU A 80 0.22 -3.13 6.48
C LEU A 80 -0.43 -2.63 7.78
N ALA A 81 -1.36 -3.40 8.34
CA ALA A 81 -1.99 -3.03 9.60
C ALA A 81 -0.96 -2.83 10.73
N ARG A 82 0.04 -3.73 10.80
CA ARG A 82 1.14 -3.63 11.76
C ARG A 82 2.00 -2.38 11.52
N GLU A 83 2.34 -2.07 10.27
CA GLU A 83 3.09 -0.84 9.95
C GLU A 83 2.34 0.40 10.44
N ILE A 84 1.02 0.46 10.21
CA ILE A 84 0.19 1.57 10.67
C ILE A 84 0.14 1.62 12.19
N ALA A 85 0.05 0.48 12.88
CA ALA A 85 0.04 0.41 14.33
C ALA A 85 1.35 0.90 14.95
N GLU A 86 2.49 0.50 14.39
CA GLU A 86 3.82 0.96 14.81
C GLU A 86 3.93 2.49 14.63
N TRP A 87 3.50 3.02 13.49
CA TRP A 87 3.45 4.48 13.28
C TRP A 87 2.50 5.20 14.24
N TRP A 88 1.33 4.61 14.52
CA TRP A 88 0.33 5.21 15.41
C TRP A 88 0.83 5.30 16.85
N ALA A 89 1.62 4.32 17.32
CA ALA A 89 2.20 4.33 18.66
C ALA A 89 3.08 5.57 18.93
N ASP A 90 3.80 6.04 17.91
CA ASP A 90 4.61 7.26 18.00
C ASP A 90 3.76 8.54 17.88
N CYS A 91 2.66 8.48 17.12
CA CYS A 91 1.81 9.64 16.82
C CYS A 91 0.76 9.93 17.90
N ALA A 92 0.13 8.89 18.46
CA ALA A 92 -0.98 9.02 19.40
C ALA A 92 -0.68 9.85 20.67
N PRO A 93 0.52 9.78 21.27
CA PRO A 93 0.87 10.60 22.43
C PRO A 93 0.93 12.09 22.12
N ILE A 94 1.30 12.45 20.88
CA ILE A 94 1.42 13.85 20.44
C ILE A 94 0.04 14.52 20.45
N HIS A 95 -0.98 13.79 20.02
CA HIS A 95 -2.33 14.31 19.79
C HIS A 95 -3.35 13.91 20.85
N GLY A 96 -2.94 13.17 21.89
CA GLY A 96 -3.83 12.70 22.96
C GLY A 96 -4.90 11.70 22.51
N LEU A 97 -4.67 10.97 21.41
CA LEU A 97 -5.68 10.11 20.76
C LEU A 97 -5.82 8.70 21.37
N GLY A 98 -5.00 8.36 22.37
CA GLY A 98 -5.03 7.07 23.09
C GLY A 98 -4.61 5.85 22.26
N GLU A 99 -4.59 4.67 22.89
CA GLU A 99 -4.15 3.38 22.30
C GLU A 99 -5.20 2.71 21.40
N THR A 100 -5.77 3.45 20.45
CA THR A 100 -6.91 2.93 19.69
C THR A 100 -6.55 2.02 18.51
N ILE A 101 -5.25 1.89 18.21
CA ILE A 101 -4.67 1.03 17.18
C ILE A 101 -3.59 0.19 17.89
N LYS A 102 -3.48 -1.12 17.61
CA LYS A 102 -2.60 -2.06 18.32
C LYS A 102 -1.94 -3.09 17.39
#